data_AF-A0A960WWY7-F1
#
_entry.id   AF-A0A960WWY7-F1
#
_cell.length_a   1.000
_cell.length_b   1.000
_cell.length_c   1.000
_cell.angle_alpha   90.00
_cell.angle_beta   90.00
_cell.angle_gamma   90.00
#
_symmetry.space_group_name_H-M   'P 1'
#
loop_
_entity.id
_entity.type
_entity.pdbx_description
1 polymer ?
#
loop_
_entity_poly.entity_id
_entity_poly.type
_entity_poly.pdbx_seq_one_letter_code
_entity_poly.pdbx_strand_id
1 'polypeptide(L)'
;SIKQWDREAFASDPWGRNLYGTPPQGRADYAFQQHILQSLKPKTGRCAVLWPHGVLFRQEEAEMRRKLIEADLLECVLGLGPNLFYNSPMEACVVVCRTQKPKARRGKILFINAVNEVTRERAQSFLTDEHLQRIVRAYQSFQDEPGFTRVVPIEEVRAKEGNLSIPLYVSGETQAQTDAASETATMALPDALAAWLDSSRSVRKSLEALLHDTQ
;
A
#
# COMPACT_ATOMS: atom_id res chain seq x y z
N SER A 1 -13.37 0.55 17.44
CA SER A 1 -13.32 0.90 15.99
C SER A 1 -12.13 1.80 15.73
N ILE A 2 -11.35 1.60 14.65
CA ILE A 2 -10.23 2.50 14.26
C ILE A 2 -10.72 3.94 14.02
N LYS A 3 -12.02 4.17 13.83
CA LYS A 3 -12.61 5.51 13.73
C LYS A 3 -12.75 6.23 15.08
N GLN A 4 -12.86 5.49 16.18
CA GLN A 4 -13.16 6.00 17.53
C GLN A 4 -12.11 5.53 18.54
N TRP A 5 -10.83 5.52 18.14
CA TRP A 5 -9.73 5.28 19.06
C TRP A 5 -9.43 6.54 19.86
N ASP A 6 -8.94 6.37 21.08
CA ASP A 6 -8.58 7.46 21.98
C ASP A 6 -7.23 8.07 21.56
N ARG A 7 -7.32 9.07 20.69
CA ARG A 7 -6.17 9.77 20.14
C ARG A 7 -5.50 10.67 21.18
N GLU A 8 -6.27 11.23 22.11
CA GLU A 8 -5.78 12.13 23.15
C GLU A 8 -4.95 11.36 24.18
N ALA A 9 -5.42 10.18 24.60
CA ALA A 9 -4.64 9.27 25.43
C ALA A 9 -3.35 8.83 24.73
N PHE A 10 -3.36 8.58 23.42
CA PHE A 10 -2.13 8.24 22.69
C PHE A 10 -1.17 9.42 22.54
N ALA A 11 -1.68 10.64 22.37
CA ALA A 11 -0.85 11.84 22.29
C ALA A 11 -0.10 12.11 23.60
N SER A 12 -0.68 11.71 24.73
CA SER A 12 -0.13 11.86 26.09
C SER A 12 0.36 10.53 26.68
N ASP A 13 0.69 9.56 25.82
CA ASP A 13 0.98 8.19 26.22
C ASP A 13 2.19 8.08 27.19
N PRO A 14 2.01 7.62 28.44
CA PRO A 14 3.07 7.63 29.45
C PRO A 14 4.19 6.64 29.16
N TRP A 15 3.97 5.66 28.26
CA TRP A 15 4.98 4.70 27.81
C TRP A 15 5.78 5.19 26.59
N GLY A 16 5.53 6.41 26.12
CA GLY A 16 6.27 7.04 25.02
C GLY A 16 6.08 6.35 23.67
N ARG A 17 4.91 5.72 23.42
CA ARG A 17 4.63 4.97 22.18
C ARG A 17 4.24 5.89 21.01
N ASN A 18 4.23 7.20 21.20
CA ASN A 18 4.01 8.25 20.21
C ASN A 18 5.34 8.83 19.65
N LEU A 19 6.36 7.97 19.50
CA LEU A 19 7.75 8.27 19.10
C LEU A 19 7.91 9.29 17.95
N TYR A 20 7.08 9.20 16.94
CA TYR A 20 7.17 9.94 15.69
C TYR A 20 6.05 10.96 15.53
N GLY A 21 5.07 10.97 16.43
CA GLY A 21 3.90 11.83 16.40
C GLY A 21 2.60 11.05 16.58
N THR A 22 1.50 11.80 16.55
CA THR A 22 0.14 11.27 16.72
C THR A 22 -0.60 11.26 15.38
N PRO A 23 -0.99 10.10 14.84
CA PRO A 23 -1.68 10.02 13.56
C PRO A 23 -3.07 10.68 13.62
N PRO A 24 -3.68 11.03 12.47
CA PRO A 24 -4.98 11.69 12.44
C PRO A 24 -6.12 10.79 12.95
N GLN A 25 -7.22 11.41 13.41
CA GLN A 25 -8.41 10.66 13.82
C GLN A 25 -8.91 9.79 12.65
N GLY A 26 -9.28 8.54 12.94
CA GLY A 26 -9.72 7.59 11.92
C GLY A 26 -8.61 6.85 11.17
N ARG A 27 -7.33 7.15 11.44
CA ARG A 27 -6.17 6.39 10.95
C ARG A 27 -5.27 6.02 12.13
N ALA A 28 -5.40 4.79 12.63
CA ALA A 28 -4.61 4.34 13.79
C ALA A 28 -3.37 3.51 13.39
N ASP A 29 -3.12 3.33 12.09
CA ASP A 29 -2.09 2.40 11.58
C ASP A 29 -0.70 2.75 12.15
N TYR A 30 -0.29 4.02 12.07
CA TYR A 30 0.98 4.46 12.67
C TYR A 30 0.97 4.47 14.20
N ALA A 31 -0.19 4.52 14.87
CA ALA A 31 -0.24 4.37 16.33
C ALA A 31 0.12 2.94 16.73
N PHE A 32 -0.44 1.94 16.03
CA PHE A 32 -0.08 0.54 16.21
C PHE A 32 1.36 0.25 15.79
N GLN A 33 1.82 0.79 14.66
CA GLN A 33 3.20 0.62 14.20
C GLN A 33 4.21 1.13 15.24
N GLN A 34 3.97 2.31 15.82
CA GLN A 34 4.84 2.87 16.86
C GLN A 34 4.76 2.06 18.16
N HIS A 35 3.56 1.63 18.56
CA HIS A 35 3.37 0.73 19.71
C HIS A 35 4.20 -0.56 19.56
N ILE A 36 4.15 -1.19 18.39
CA ILE A 36 4.92 -2.41 18.09
C ILE A 36 6.41 -2.12 18.19
N LEU A 37 6.89 -1.06 17.53
CA LEU A 37 8.31 -0.68 17.53
C LEU A 37 8.85 -0.40 18.92
N GLN A 38 8.09 0.34 19.74
CA GLN A 38 8.47 0.64 21.12
C GLN A 38 8.49 -0.61 22.02
N SER A 39 7.71 -1.64 21.67
CA SER A 39 7.65 -2.90 22.40
C SER A 39 8.74 -3.90 22.00
N LEU A 40 9.54 -3.60 20.96
CA LEU A 40 10.60 -4.49 20.51
C LEU A 40 11.80 -4.48 21.46
N LYS A 41 12.48 -5.63 21.56
CA LYS A 41 13.78 -5.72 22.26
C LYS A 41 14.80 -4.79 21.58
N PRO A 42 15.44 -3.83 22.27
CA PRO A 42 16.29 -2.83 21.63
C PRO A 42 17.44 -3.39 20.77
N LYS A 43 18.03 -4.53 21.15
CA LYS A 43 19.19 -5.10 20.45
C LYS A 43 18.86 -6.16 19.40
N THR A 44 17.76 -6.88 19.56
CA THR A 44 17.45 -8.08 18.75
C THR A 44 16.04 -8.10 18.19
N GLY A 45 15.29 -7.02 18.40
CA GLY A 45 13.88 -6.93 18.02
C GLY A 45 13.69 -6.93 16.51
N ARG A 46 12.65 -7.62 16.08
CA ARG A 46 12.17 -7.64 14.69
C ARG A 46 10.66 -7.85 14.68
N CYS A 47 9.98 -7.21 13.74
CA CYS A 47 8.56 -7.46 13.48
C CYS A 47 8.31 -7.52 11.97
N ALA A 48 7.27 -8.26 11.59
CA ALA A 48 6.67 -8.20 10.27
C ALA A 48 5.19 -7.95 10.48
N VAL A 49 4.67 -6.84 9.94
CA VAL A 49 3.30 -6.40 10.19
C VAL A 49 2.59 -6.17 8.87
N LEU A 50 1.39 -6.73 8.76
CA LEU A 50 0.53 -6.58 7.60
C LEU A 50 -0.25 -5.25 7.69
N TRP A 51 -0.21 -4.47 6.62
CA TRP A 51 -0.87 -3.17 6.52
C TRP A 51 -1.58 -3.00 5.17
N PRO A 52 -2.64 -2.18 5.11
CA PRO A 52 -3.11 -1.63 3.84
C PRO A 52 -2.05 -0.71 3.22
N HIS A 53 -2.01 -0.62 1.89
CA HIS A 53 -1.02 0.17 1.15
C HIS A 53 -0.92 1.66 1.55
N GLY A 54 -1.99 2.25 2.08
CA GLY A 54 -2.00 3.67 2.44
C GLY A 54 -0.91 4.08 3.45
N VAL A 55 -0.43 3.16 4.31
CA VAL A 55 0.67 3.47 5.25
C VAL A 55 1.97 3.89 4.54
N LEU A 56 2.11 3.49 3.28
CA LEU A 56 3.32 3.72 2.47
C LEU A 56 3.37 5.13 1.87
N PHE A 57 2.22 5.81 1.67
CA PHE A 57 2.19 7.04 0.87
C PHE A 57 1.22 8.12 1.34
N ARG A 58 0.32 7.87 2.30
CA ARG A 58 -0.59 8.92 2.80
C ARG A 58 0.18 10.16 3.27
N GLN A 59 -0.31 11.34 2.93
CA GLN A 59 0.38 12.61 3.15
C GLN A 59 0.29 13.05 4.61
N GLU A 60 -0.85 12.81 5.26
CA GLU A 60 -1.10 13.14 6.67
C GLU A 60 -0.20 12.35 7.63
N GLU A 61 0.41 11.27 7.15
CA GLU A 61 1.33 10.41 7.91
C GLU A 61 2.78 10.52 7.42
N ALA A 62 3.05 11.42 6.46
CA ALA A 62 4.35 11.54 5.80
C ALA A 62 5.48 11.88 6.80
N GLU A 63 5.23 12.75 7.77
CA GLU A 63 6.23 13.11 8.77
C GLU A 63 6.62 11.92 9.65
N MET A 64 5.65 11.13 10.13
CA MET A 64 5.91 9.92 10.91
C MET A 64 6.69 8.89 10.09
N ARG A 65 6.32 8.73 8.81
CA ARG A 65 7.00 7.83 7.88
C ARG A 65 8.46 8.24 7.66
N ARG A 66 8.72 9.55 7.47
CA ARG A 66 10.09 10.10 7.35
C ARG A 66 10.92 9.78 8.59
N LYS A 67 10.41 10.06 9.79
CA LYS A 67 11.13 9.74 11.05
C LYS A 67 11.41 8.25 11.22
N LEU A 68 10.47 7.38 10.83
CA LEU A 68 10.67 5.93 10.84
C LEU A 68 11.80 5.49 9.90
N ILE A 69 11.85 6.07 8.69
CA ILE A 69 12.90 5.81 7.70
C ILE A 69 14.25 6.31 8.25
N GLU A 70 14.30 7.52 8.78
CA GLU A 70 15.51 8.13 9.34
C GLU A 70 16.09 7.34 10.53
N ALA A 71 15.24 6.69 11.32
CA ALA A 71 15.66 5.80 12.40
C ALA A 71 16.31 4.49 11.92
N ASP A 72 16.37 4.24 10.60
CA ASP A 72 16.91 3.03 9.96
C ASP A 72 16.30 1.73 10.52
N LEU A 73 15.03 1.77 10.94
CA LEU A 73 14.32 0.60 11.48
C LEU A 73 13.62 -0.21 10.40
N LEU A 74 13.16 0.44 9.32
CA LEU A 74 12.43 -0.17 8.21
C LEU A 74 13.37 -1.01 7.35
N GLU A 75 13.28 -2.34 7.39
CA GLU A 75 14.19 -3.25 6.67
C GLU A 75 13.64 -3.68 5.30
N CYS A 76 12.34 -3.96 5.22
CA CYS A 76 11.72 -4.42 3.98
C CYS A 76 10.27 -3.95 3.85
N VAL A 77 9.85 -3.61 2.64
CA VAL A 77 8.47 -3.38 2.23
C VAL A 77 8.11 -4.42 1.17
N LEU A 78 7.21 -5.32 1.52
CA LEU A 78 6.72 -6.41 0.66
C LEU A 78 5.31 -6.10 0.21
N GLY A 79 5.07 -6.01 -1.10
CA GLY A 79 3.72 -5.92 -1.68
C GLY A 79 3.17 -7.30 -1.95
N LEU A 80 1.91 -7.52 -1.58
CA LEU A 80 1.20 -8.77 -1.80
C LEU A 80 0.03 -8.54 -2.76
N GLY A 81 -0.28 -9.57 -3.55
CA GLY A 81 -1.37 -9.53 -4.52
C GLY A 81 -2.76 -9.37 -3.89
N PRO A 82 -3.76 -9.07 -4.73
CA PRO A 82 -5.14 -8.86 -4.28
C PRO A 82 -5.81 -10.17 -3.84
N ASN A 83 -6.97 -10.05 -3.20
CA ASN A 83 -7.85 -11.17 -2.83
C ASN A 83 -7.24 -12.26 -1.92
N LEU A 84 -6.16 -11.95 -1.18
CA LEU A 84 -5.58 -12.85 -0.18
C LEU A 84 -6.38 -12.91 1.12
N PHE A 85 -7.27 -11.94 1.37
CA PHE A 85 -8.03 -11.82 2.61
C PHE A 85 -9.52 -12.06 2.36
N TYR A 86 -10.12 -12.92 3.19
CA TYR A 86 -11.54 -13.28 3.08
C TYR A 86 -12.51 -12.09 3.15
N ASN A 87 -12.11 -11.02 3.85
CA ASN A 87 -12.92 -9.85 4.12
C ASN A 87 -12.60 -8.64 3.23
N SER A 88 -11.61 -8.73 2.34
CA SER A 88 -11.22 -7.61 1.49
C SER A 88 -10.51 -8.06 0.21
N PRO A 89 -10.95 -7.60 -0.97
CA PRO A 89 -10.25 -7.86 -2.22
C PRO A 89 -8.97 -7.03 -2.38
N MET A 90 -8.74 -6.06 -1.49
CA MET A 90 -7.64 -5.09 -1.62
C MET A 90 -6.27 -5.77 -1.49
N GLU A 91 -5.30 -5.24 -2.24
CA GLU A 91 -3.89 -5.55 -2.05
C GLU A 91 -3.41 -5.07 -0.67
N ALA A 92 -2.49 -5.83 -0.09
CA ALA A 92 -1.87 -5.50 1.20
C ALA A 92 -0.35 -5.46 1.08
N CYS A 93 0.29 -4.87 2.08
CA CYS A 93 1.74 -4.85 2.18
C CYS A 93 2.18 -5.38 3.54
N VAL A 94 3.35 -6.01 3.59
CA VAL A 94 4.01 -6.39 4.83
C VAL A 94 5.20 -5.48 5.02
N VAL A 95 5.25 -4.83 6.17
CA VAL A 95 6.37 -4.00 6.59
C VAL A 95 7.19 -4.77 7.60
N VAL A 96 8.47 -4.99 7.28
CA VAL A 96 9.43 -5.63 8.17
C VAL A 96 10.32 -4.57 8.79
N CYS A 97 10.37 -4.53 10.11
CA CYS A 97 11.26 -3.65 10.86
C CYS A 97 12.19 -4.45 11.76
N ARG A 98 13.39 -3.91 11.98
CA ARG A 98 14.43 -4.53 12.80
C ARG A 98 15.19 -3.44 13.55
N THR A 99 15.34 -3.62 14.87
CA THR A 99 15.97 -2.60 15.74
C THR A 99 17.47 -2.44 15.48
N GLN A 100 18.13 -3.51 15.05
CA GLN A 100 19.52 -3.48 14.61
C GLN A 100 19.69 -4.26 13.31
N LYS A 101 19.81 -3.54 12.20
CA LYS A 101 20.08 -4.12 10.88
C LYS A 101 21.51 -4.68 10.80
N PRO A 102 21.70 -5.83 10.12
CA PRO A 102 23.03 -6.30 9.73
C PRO A 102 23.80 -5.22 8.96
N LYS A 103 25.12 -5.19 9.08
CA LYS A 103 25.97 -4.14 8.47
C LYS A 103 25.68 -3.93 6.98
N ALA A 104 25.46 -5.01 6.22
CA ALA A 104 25.17 -4.96 4.78
C ALA A 104 23.83 -4.30 4.42
N ARG A 105 22.87 -4.26 5.37
CA ARG A 105 21.49 -3.76 5.16
C ARG A 105 21.24 -2.39 5.77
N ARG A 106 22.18 -1.85 6.56
CA ARG A 106 22.08 -0.52 7.18
C ARG A 106 21.98 0.57 6.13
N GLY A 107 21.14 1.57 6.38
CA GLY A 107 20.93 2.68 5.45
C GLY A 107 20.17 2.29 4.19
N LYS A 108 19.60 1.08 4.12
CA LYS A 108 18.93 0.53 2.94
C LYS A 108 17.58 -0.08 3.32
N ILE A 109 16.66 -0.08 2.36
CA ILE A 109 15.33 -0.69 2.44
C ILE A 109 15.19 -1.62 1.24
N LEU A 110 14.79 -2.86 1.48
CA LEU A 110 14.43 -3.79 0.41
C LEU A 110 12.96 -3.61 0.03
N PHE A 111 12.69 -3.41 -1.24
CA PHE A 111 11.35 -3.46 -1.80
C PHE A 111 11.18 -4.79 -2.53
N ILE A 112 10.07 -5.48 -2.26
CA ILE A 112 9.69 -6.73 -2.93
C ILE A 112 8.29 -6.55 -3.51
N ASN A 113 8.15 -6.74 -4.82
CA ASN A 113 6.88 -6.70 -5.53
C ASN A 113 6.37 -8.13 -5.78
N ALA A 114 5.63 -8.69 -4.84
CA ALA A 114 5.02 -10.01 -4.95
C ALA A 114 3.52 -9.94 -5.31
N VAL A 115 3.10 -8.88 -5.99
CA VAL A 115 1.70 -8.69 -6.42
C VAL A 115 1.24 -9.82 -7.35
N ASN A 116 2.15 -10.31 -8.21
CA ASN A 116 1.88 -11.40 -9.15
C ASN A 116 2.15 -12.79 -8.57
N GLU A 117 2.67 -12.90 -7.34
CA GLU A 117 3.01 -14.18 -6.68
C GLU A 117 1.78 -14.75 -5.95
N VAL A 118 0.67 -14.90 -6.66
CA VAL A 118 -0.58 -15.40 -6.10
C VAL A 118 -1.26 -16.35 -7.08
N THR A 119 -1.81 -17.45 -6.56
CA THR A 119 -2.65 -18.35 -7.35
C THR A 119 -4.09 -18.02 -7.06
N ARG A 120 -4.87 -17.71 -8.11
CA ARG A 120 -6.28 -17.43 -7.97
C ARG A 120 -7.08 -18.73 -8.05
N GLU A 121 -7.88 -19.00 -7.03
CA GLU A 121 -8.87 -20.06 -7.02
C GLU A 121 -10.25 -19.43 -6.73
N ARG A 122 -11.11 -19.42 -7.76
CA ARG A 122 -12.43 -18.76 -7.74
C ARG A 122 -12.30 -17.26 -7.40
N ALA A 123 -12.90 -16.84 -6.28
CA ALA A 123 -12.95 -15.46 -5.82
C ALA A 123 -11.82 -15.13 -4.82
N GLN A 124 -10.95 -16.09 -4.49
CA GLN A 124 -9.88 -15.92 -3.51
C GLN A 124 -8.53 -16.22 -4.16
N SER A 125 -7.49 -15.62 -3.62
CA SER A 125 -6.12 -15.88 -4.01
C SER A 125 -5.36 -16.49 -2.85
N PHE A 126 -4.37 -17.32 -3.15
CA PHE A 126 -3.58 -18.04 -2.17
C PHE A 126 -2.09 -17.96 -2.52
N LEU A 127 -1.25 -17.96 -1.49
CA LEU A 127 0.19 -18.11 -1.63
C LEU A 127 0.52 -19.61 -1.59
N THR A 128 1.05 -20.14 -2.69
CA THR A 128 1.57 -21.50 -2.73
C THR A 128 2.92 -21.56 -2.01
N ASP A 129 3.39 -22.77 -1.70
CA ASP A 129 4.72 -22.96 -1.14
C ASP A 129 5.83 -22.41 -2.06
N GLU A 130 5.62 -22.45 -3.37
CA GLU A 130 6.55 -21.88 -4.35
C GLU A 130 6.64 -20.36 -4.23
N HIS A 131 5.50 -19.67 -4.17
CA HIS A 131 5.43 -18.22 -3.98
C HIS A 131 6.11 -17.81 -2.66
N LEU A 132 5.80 -18.53 -1.57
CA LEU A 132 6.41 -18.28 -0.26
C LEU A 132 7.93 -18.47 -0.30
N GLN A 133 8.41 -19.55 -0.92
CA GLN A 133 9.84 -19.78 -1.06
C GLN A 133 10.52 -18.69 -1.88
N ARG A 134 9.91 -18.23 -2.98
CA ARG A 134 10.47 -17.13 -3.79
C ARG A 134 10.60 -15.85 -2.97
N ILE A 135 9.53 -15.44 -2.28
CA ILE A 135 9.51 -14.23 -1.45
C ILE A 135 10.55 -14.33 -0.31
N VAL A 136 10.61 -15.48 0.38
CA VAL A 136 11.56 -15.69 1.48
C VAL A 136 13.00 -15.67 0.98
N ARG A 137 13.28 -16.33 -0.15
CA ARG A 137 14.62 -16.31 -0.77
C ARG A 137 15.04 -14.89 -1.13
N ALA A 138 14.14 -14.11 -1.71
CA ALA A 138 14.41 -12.73 -2.07
C ALA A 138 14.69 -11.83 -0.84
N TYR A 139 13.93 -11.99 0.24
CA TYR A 139 14.21 -11.31 1.50
C TYR A 139 15.56 -11.72 2.13
N GLN A 140 15.94 -12.99 2.01
CA GLN A 140 17.21 -13.50 2.53
C GLN A 140 18.40 -13.03 1.69
N SER A 141 18.30 -13.09 0.36
CA SER A 141 19.36 -12.70 -0.56
C SER A 141 19.66 -11.20 -0.47
N PHE A 142 18.62 -10.37 -0.29
CA PHE A 142 18.74 -8.91 -0.20
C PHE A 142 19.50 -8.33 -1.41
N GLN A 143 19.06 -8.74 -2.60
CA GLN A 143 19.65 -8.35 -3.88
C GLN A 143 18.58 -7.79 -4.81
N ASP A 144 19.03 -7.08 -5.84
CA ASP A 144 18.16 -6.55 -6.90
C ASP A 144 17.81 -7.67 -7.88
N GLU A 145 16.53 -7.77 -8.20
CA GLU A 145 15.98 -8.67 -9.22
C GLU A 145 15.03 -7.82 -10.08
N PRO A 146 15.34 -7.59 -11.37
CA PRO A 146 14.48 -6.81 -12.25
C PRO A 146 13.03 -7.30 -12.20
N GLY A 147 12.07 -6.37 -12.06
CA GLY A 147 10.66 -6.71 -11.95
C GLY A 147 10.18 -7.17 -10.56
N PHE A 148 11.08 -7.63 -9.69
CA PHE A 148 10.70 -8.30 -8.44
C PHE A 148 11.25 -7.63 -7.17
N THR A 149 12.55 -7.35 -7.09
CA THR A 149 13.15 -6.73 -5.91
C THR A 149 14.08 -5.58 -6.24
N ARG A 150 14.14 -4.61 -5.32
CA ARG A 150 15.14 -3.56 -5.36
C ARG A 150 15.57 -3.12 -3.96
N VAL A 151 16.87 -3.04 -3.75
CA VAL A 151 17.53 -2.52 -2.57
C VAL A 151 17.78 -1.02 -2.77
N VAL A 152 17.09 -0.21 -1.99
CA VAL A 152 17.09 1.23 -2.17
C VAL A 152 17.78 1.90 -0.97
N PRO A 153 18.76 2.79 -1.18
CA PRO A 153 19.34 3.56 -0.09
C PRO A 153 18.32 4.55 0.47
N ILE A 154 18.38 4.81 1.78
CA ILE A 154 17.47 5.74 2.46
C ILE A 154 17.49 7.13 1.83
N GLU A 155 18.63 7.58 1.31
CA GLU A 155 18.76 8.88 0.65
C GLU A 155 17.89 8.99 -0.62
N GLU A 156 17.74 7.91 -1.40
CA GLU A 156 16.83 7.92 -2.54
C GLU A 156 15.37 8.00 -2.08
N VAL A 157 15.02 7.30 -1.01
CA VAL A 157 13.66 7.35 -0.44
C VAL A 157 13.36 8.74 0.12
N ARG A 158 14.34 9.40 0.74
CA ARG A 158 14.24 10.80 1.21
C ARG A 158 14.04 11.78 0.07
N ALA A 159 14.75 11.60 -1.05
CA ALA A 159 14.57 12.42 -2.25
C ALA A 159 13.14 12.30 -2.82
N LYS A 160 12.47 11.16 -2.60
CA LYS A 160 11.05 10.93 -2.92
C LYS A 160 10.12 11.25 -1.74
N GLU A 161 10.51 12.18 -0.87
CA GLU A 161 9.71 12.68 0.24
C GLU A 161 9.29 11.63 1.29
N GLY A 162 9.99 10.49 1.34
CA GLY A 162 9.64 9.38 2.22
C GLY A 162 8.49 8.52 1.70
N ASN A 163 8.13 8.62 0.41
CA ASN A 163 7.11 7.76 -0.20
C ASN A 163 7.64 6.33 -0.37
N LEU A 164 6.95 5.34 0.20
CA LEU A 164 7.33 3.93 0.19
C LEU A 164 6.51 3.10 -0.81
N SER A 165 5.80 3.73 -1.76
CA SER A 165 5.08 3.01 -2.81
C SER A 165 6.04 2.14 -3.62
N ILE A 166 5.81 0.83 -3.62
CA ILE A 166 6.65 -0.17 -4.28
C ILE A 166 6.88 0.11 -5.78
N PRO A 167 5.87 0.55 -6.57
CA PRO A 167 6.06 0.85 -7.99
C PRO A 167 7.06 1.99 -8.27
N LEU A 168 7.37 2.84 -7.28
CA LEU A 168 8.38 3.90 -7.43
C LEU A 168 9.81 3.35 -7.44
N TYR A 169 10.00 2.11 -7.03
CA TYR A 169 11.30 1.49 -6.83
C TYR A 169 11.45 0.23 -7.65
N VAL A 170 10.44 -0.64 -7.67
CA VAL A 170 10.44 -1.86 -8.47
C VAL A 170 9.60 -1.58 -9.71
N SER A 171 10.27 -1.40 -10.85
CA SER A 171 9.58 -1.33 -12.15
C SER A 171 8.96 -2.69 -12.43
N GLY A 172 7.64 -2.81 -12.30
CA GLY A 172 6.96 -4.00 -12.77
C GLY A 172 7.18 -4.15 -14.26
N GLU A 173 7.57 -5.34 -14.71
CA GLU A 173 7.16 -5.75 -16.04
C GLU A 173 5.64 -5.85 -15.96
N THR A 174 4.96 -4.77 -16.33
CA THR A 174 3.54 -4.83 -16.61
C THR A 174 3.42 -5.79 -17.78
N GLN A 175 3.28 -7.09 -17.51
CA GLN A 175 2.56 -7.95 -18.43
C GLN A 175 1.25 -7.20 -18.63
N ALA A 176 1.08 -6.67 -19.84
CA ALA A 176 -0.19 -6.24 -20.34
C ALA A 176 -1.12 -7.47 -20.30
N GLN A 177 -1.67 -7.76 -19.12
CA GLN A 177 -2.94 -8.43 -19.05
C GLN A 177 -3.91 -7.42 -19.63
N THR A 178 -4.10 -7.57 -20.93
CA THR A 178 -5.36 -7.27 -21.58
C THR A 178 -6.45 -7.91 -20.74
N ASP A 179 -7.00 -7.14 -19.82
CA ASP A 179 -8.34 -7.37 -19.30
C ASP A 179 -9.28 -7.31 -20.50
N ALA A 180 -9.54 -8.48 -21.07
CA ALA A 180 -10.66 -8.71 -21.95
C ALA A 180 -11.95 -8.60 -21.12
N ALA A 181 -12.32 -7.38 -20.70
CA ALA A 181 -13.67 -6.96 -20.27
C ALA A 181 -13.72 -5.48 -19.82
N SER A 182 -13.35 -4.54 -20.70
CA SER A 182 -14.04 -3.25 -20.87
C SER A 182 -13.26 -2.42 -21.88
N GLU A 183 -13.73 -2.41 -23.12
CA GLU A 183 -13.46 -1.30 -24.04
C GLU A 183 -14.13 -0.04 -23.46
N THR A 184 -13.53 0.53 -22.41
CA THR A 184 -13.75 1.93 -22.11
C THR A 184 -12.97 2.69 -23.17
N ALA A 185 -13.64 3.02 -24.26
CA ALA A 185 -13.11 3.94 -25.25
C ALA A 185 -12.54 5.14 -24.49
N THR A 186 -11.22 5.34 -24.57
CA THR A 186 -10.54 6.53 -24.05
C THR A 186 -10.94 7.71 -24.93
N MET A 187 -12.19 8.17 -24.79
CA MET A 187 -12.63 9.44 -25.32
C MET A 187 -11.98 10.53 -24.48
N ALA A 188 -11.48 11.57 -25.15
CA ALA A 188 -11.01 12.75 -24.44
C ALA A 188 -12.17 13.31 -23.61
N LEU A 189 -11.87 13.86 -22.42
CA LEU A 189 -12.88 14.36 -21.48
C LEU A 189 -13.92 15.30 -22.13
N PRO A 190 -13.55 16.21 -23.06
CA PRO A 190 -14.54 17.05 -23.76
C PRO A 190 -15.55 16.23 -24.58
N ASP A 191 -15.08 15.18 -25.26
CA ASP A 191 -15.92 14.35 -26.12
C ASP A 191 -16.82 13.44 -25.29
N ALA A 192 -16.28 12.89 -24.20
CA ALA A 192 -17.07 12.10 -23.25
C ALA A 192 -18.17 12.94 -22.59
N LEU A 193 -17.86 14.19 -22.25
CA LEU A 193 -18.83 15.15 -21.70
C LEU A 193 -19.90 15.51 -22.73
N ALA A 194 -19.51 15.75 -23.99
CA ALA A 194 -20.45 16.06 -25.07
C ALA A 194 -21.42 14.88 -25.31
N ALA A 195 -20.90 13.66 -25.41
CA ALA A 195 -21.69 12.45 -25.57
C ALA A 195 -22.66 12.23 -24.41
N TRP A 196 -22.21 12.48 -23.17
CA TRP A 196 -23.06 12.38 -21.99
C TRP A 196 -24.20 13.41 -22.00
N LEU A 197 -23.90 14.66 -22.37
CA LEU A 197 -24.91 15.71 -22.49
C LEU A 197 -25.96 15.39 -23.56
N ASP A 198 -25.54 14.84 -24.70
CA ASP A 198 -26.46 14.41 -25.76
C ASP A 198 -27.34 13.23 -25.34
N SER A 199 -26.78 12.23 -24.67
CA SER A 199 -27.56 11.14 -24.11
C SER A 199 -28.57 11.65 -23.07
N SER A 200 -28.18 12.60 -22.22
CA SER A 200 -29.06 13.22 -21.22
C SER A 200 -30.23 13.97 -21.87
N ARG A 201 -29.97 14.71 -22.96
CA ARG A 201 -30.99 15.40 -23.75
C ARG A 201 -31.96 14.43 -24.42
N SER A 202 -31.43 13.33 -24.98
CA SER A 202 -32.25 12.30 -25.61
C SER A 202 -33.23 11.66 -24.63
N VAL A 203 -32.75 11.27 -23.44
CA VAL A 203 -33.61 10.70 -22.39
C VAL A 203 -34.68 11.68 -21.95
N ARG A 204 -34.36 12.96 -21.75
CA ARG A 204 -35.35 13.98 -21.40
C ARG A 204 -36.46 14.10 -22.45
N LYS A 205 -36.10 14.15 -23.73
CA LYS A 205 -37.08 14.22 -24.83
C LYS A 205 -38.00 12.99 -24.85
N SER A 206 -37.43 11.79 -24.66
CA SER A 206 -38.24 10.56 -24.59
C SER A 206 -39.17 10.56 -23.37
N LEU A 207 -38.71 11.06 -22.23
CA LEU A 207 -39.53 11.18 -21.02
C LEU A 207 -40.67 12.18 -21.20
N GLU A 208 -40.40 13.35 -21.78
CA GLU A 208 -41.40 14.37 -22.09
C GLU A 208 -42.46 13.84 -23.06
N ALA A 209 -42.04 13.13 -24.12
CA ALA A 209 -42.97 12.51 -25.06
C ALA A 209 -43.90 11.50 -24.38
N LEU A 210 -43.37 10.64 -23.50
CA LEU A 210 -44.16 9.65 -22.77
C LEU A 210 -45.13 10.28 -21.78
N LEU A 211 -44.73 11.37 -21.11
CA LEU A 211 -45.58 12.06 -20.14
C LEU A 211 -46.69 12.86 -20.82
N HIS A 212 -46.46 13.39 -22.03
CA HIS A 212 -47.49 14.08 -22.82
C HIS A 212 -48.51 13.15 -23.47
N ASP A 213 -48.16 11.88 -23.73
CA ASP A 213 -49.08 10.85 -24.24
C ASP A 213 -50.04 10.28 -23.16
N THR A 214 -49.94 10.75 -21.91
CA THR A 214 -50.77 10.30 -20.77
C THR A 214 -51.83 11.30 -20.29
N GLN A 215 -52.14 12.33 -21.08
CA GLN A 215 -53.30 13.22 -20.89
C GLN A 215 -54.32 13.03 -22.02
#